data_AF-A0A2E4ANU5-F1
#
_entry.id   AF-A0A2E4ANU5-F1
#
_cell.length_a   1.000
_cell.length_b   1.000
_cell.length_c   1.000
_cell.angle_alpha   90.00
_cell.angle_beta   90.00
_cell.angle_gamma   90.00
#
_symmetry.space_group_name_H-M   'P 1'
#
loop_
_entity.id
_entity.type
_entity.pdbx_description
1 polymer ?
#
loop_
_entity_poly.entity_id
_entity_poly.type
_entity_poly.pdbx_seq_one_letter_code
_entity_poly.pdbx_strand_id
1 'polypeptide(L)'
;MKKKWKDTEESLIKGYWPIFDNIISMPKPVISSVRGAAAGIGSAYSMACDLTIMSKKSYLLQPFSNIGLIPDGGSHWLLYNMLGYKKAYQIAIENERISAEECLNIGLANKVVEDQSLEEKTIEWAQKISKQSFQSLMYSKKIMRDVSDKSFLETFKKEAEIQKKLSGSPDNLEGVKAFIEKRNPKFK
;
A
#
# COMPACT_ATOMS: atom_id res chain seq x y z
N MET A 1 15.76 26.69 -16.39
CA MET A 1 16.09 25.31 -15.94
C MET A 1 15.99 24.38 -17.13
N LYS A 2 17.03 23.58 -17.45
CA LYS A 2 16.92 22.55 -18.49
C LYS A 2 15.91 21.50 -18.01
N LYS A 3 14.88 21.21 -18.80
CA LYS A 3 13.94 20.13 -18.48
C LYS A 3 14.73 18.81 -18.50
N LYS A 4 14.67 18.06 -17.39
CA LYS A 4 15.32 16.75 -17.24
C LYS A 4 14.75 15.70 -18.19
N TRP A 5 13.48 15.87 -18.59
CA TRP A 5 12.71 14.96 -19.43
C TRP A 5 12.15 15.71 -20.65
N LYS A 6 11.92 15.00 -21.75
CA LYS A 6 11.36 15.54 -22.99
C LYS A 6 9.95 16.11 -22.80
N ASP A 7 9.10 15.37 -22.10
CA ASP A 7 7.69 15.69 -21.86
C ASP A 7 7.17 15.02 -20.57
N THR A 8 5.88 15.22 -20.27
CA THR A 8 5.24 14.70 -19.06
C THR A 8 5.17 13.17 -19.07
N GLU A 9 4.91 12.56 -20.22
CA GLU A 9 4.86 11.10 -20.36
C GLU A 9 6.21 10.48 -19.97
N GLU A 10 7.31 11.00 -20.54
CA GLU A 10 8.64 10.51 -20.20
C GLU A 10 8.97 10.75 -18.71
N SER A 11 8.53 11.88 -18.15
CA SER A 11 8.71 12.13 -16.72
C SER A 11 7.98 11.13 -15.83
N LEU A 12 6.75 10.72 -16.21
CA LEU A 12 5.96 9.73 -15.49
C LEU A 12 6.61 8.34 -15.59
N ILE A 13 7.02 7.93 -16.79
CA ILE A 13 7.58 6.58 -17.02
C ILE A 13 9.01 6.44 -16.53
N LYS A 14 9.88 7.44 -16.69
CA LYS A 14 11.30 7.34 -16.28
C LYS A 14 11.60 7.97 -14.93
N GLY A 15 10.80 8.95 -14.51
CA GLY A 15 11.00 9.67 -13.25
C GLY A 15 10.21 9.07 -12.09
N TYR A 16 8.92 8.81 -12.28
CA TYR A 16 8.02 8.44 -11.18
C TYR A 16 7.75 6.94 -11.09
N TRP A 17 7.53 6.25 -12.21
CA TRP A 17 7.26 4.81 -12.26
C TRP A 17 8.29 3.96 -11.50
N PRO A 18 9.61 4.20 -11.57
CA PRO A 18 10.57 3.40 -10.80
C PRO A 18 10.31 3.40 -9.29
N ILE A 19 9.72 4.47 -8.74
CA ILE A 19 9.34 4.54 -7.33
C ILE A 19 8.12 3.65 -7.06
N PHE A 20 7.11 3.69 -7.93
CA PHE A 20 5.94 2.81 -7.84
C PHE A 20 6.33 1.33 -7.96
N ASP A 21 7.16 1.01 -8.96
CA ASP A 21 7.66 -0.35 -9.17
C ASP A 21 8.44 -0.84 -7.96
N ASN A 22 9.30 0.00 -7.36
CA ASN A 22 10.00 -0.33 -6.11
C ASN A 22 9.03 -0.60 -4.96
N ILE A 23 7.95 0.19 -4.79
CA ILE A 23 6.96 -0.04 -3.74
C ILE A 23 6.21 -1.35 -3.96
N ILE A 24 5.73 -1.57 -5.19
CA ILE A 24 4.89 -2.71 -5.57
C ILE A 24 5.69 -4.02 -5.50
N SER A 25 6.91 -4.02 -6.04
CA SER A 25 7.78 -5.20 -6.09
C SER A 25 8.57 -5.45 -4.80
N MET A 26 8.58 -4.51 -3.84
CA MET A 26 9.28 -4.66 -2.57
C MET A 26 8.84 -5.96 -1.88
N PRO A 27 9.76 -6.90 -1.56
CA PRO A 27 9.40 -8.15 -0.91
C PRO A 27 8.95 -7.98 0.55
N LYS A 28 9.16 -6.79 1.11
CA LYS A 28 8.70 -6.38 2.44
C LYS A 28 7.44 -5.52 2.35
N PRO A 29 6.57 -5.53 3.38
CA PRO A 29 5.49 -4.56 3.48
C PRO A 29 6.02 -3.12 3.51
N VAL A 30 5.38 -2.23 2.78
CA VAL A 30 5.69 -0.80 2.73
C VAL A 30 4.56 -0.04 3.43
N ILE A 31 4.89 0.77 4.43
CA ILE A 31 3.95 1.57 5.20
C ILE A 31 4.13 3.04 4.80
N SER A 32 3.06 3.70 4.33
CA SER A 32 3.04 5.16 4.22
C SER A 32 2.67 5.78 5.57
N SER A 33 3.47 6.76 6.01
CA SER A 33 3.28 7.50 7.26
C SER A 33 3.02 8.96 6.93
N VAL A 34 1.75 9.33 6.81
CA VAL A 34 1.33 10.61 6.22
C VAL A 34 1.12 11.66 7.30
N ARG A 35 1.97 12.70 7.29
CA ARG A 35 1.82 13.92 8.07
C ARG A 35 1.43 15.08 7.15
N GLY A 36 0.26 15.68 7.37
CA GLY A 36 -0.25 16.78 6.56
C GLY A 36 -0.78 16.31 5.20
N ALA A 37 -0.42 17.03 4.14
CA ALA A 37 -1.00 16.81 2.81
C ALA A 37 -0.34 15.63 2.07
N ALA A 38 -1.14 14.67 1.65
CA ALA A 38 -0.80 13.73 0.58
C ALA A 38 -1.61 14.12 -0.67
N ALA A 39 -1.01 14.95 -1.52
CA ALA A 39 -1.69 15.55 -2.67
C ALA A 39 -1.02 15.18 -4.00
N GLY A 40 -1.80 15.04 -5.06
CA GLY A 40 -1.30 14.70 -6.39
C GLY A 40 -0.55 13.38 -6.38
N ILE A 41 0.64 13.32 -6.99
CA ILE A 41 1.45 12.10 -6.99
C ILE A 41 1.86 11.62 -5.59
N GLY A 42 1.91 12.52 -4.59
CA GLY A 42 2.13 12.14 -3.19
C GLY A 42 1.00 11.30 -2.62
N SER A 43 -0.24 11.55 -3.05
CA SER A 43 -1.40 10.72 -2.71
C SER A 43 -1.29 9.33 -3.36
N ALA A 44 -0.83 9.28 -4.62
CA ALA A 44 -0.62 8.05 -5.34
C ALA A 44 0.44 7.17 -4.66
N TYR A 45 1.53 7.76 -4.18
CA TYR A 45 2.52 7.02 -3.37
C TYR A 45 1.94 6.45 -2.09
N SER A 46 1.14 7.23 -1.37
CA SER A 46 0.47 6.75 -0.16
C SER A 46 -0.44 5.56 -0.46
N MET A 47 -1.22 5.62 -1.54
CA MET A 47 -2.13 4.55 -1.97
C MET A 47 -1.40 3.35 -2.57
N ALA A 48 -0.21 3.54 -3.14
CA ALA A 48 0.60 2.46 -3.68
C ALA A 48 1.26 1.62 -2.58
N CYS A 49 1.53 2.18 -1.40
CA CYS A 49 2.00 1.43 -0.24
C CYS A 49 1.01 0.32 0.17
N ASP A 50 1.50 -0.71 0.86
CA ASP A 50 0.63 -1.82 1.30
C ASP A 50 -0.26 -1.43 2.48
N LEU A 51 0.22 -0.47 3.28
CA LEU A 51 -0.44 0.01 4.49
C LEU A 51 -0.27 1.53 4.61
N THR A 52 -1.26 2.18 5.20
CA THR A 52 -1.27 3.63 5.41
C THR A 52 -1.67 3.98 6.83
N ILE A 53 -0.84 4.80 7.48
CA ILE A 53 -1.12 5.46 8.75
C ILE A 53 -1.04 6.98 8.55
N MET A 54 -2.05 7.69 9.03
CA MET A 54 -2.16 9.14 8.85
C MET A 54 -2.23 9.84 10.21
N SER A 55 -1.70 11.06 10.31
CA SER A 55 -2.06 11.93 11.44
C SER A 55 -3.49 12.46 11.27
N LYS A 56 -4.15 12.79 12.38
CA LYS A 56 -5.52 13.38 12.37
C LYS A 56 -5.64 14.66 11.53
N LYS A 57 -4.53 15.40 11.38
CA LYS A 57 -4.47 16.64 10.59
C LYS A 57 -4.18 16.40 9.11
N SER A 58 -3.91 15.15 8.72
CA SER A 58 -3.60 14.80 7.35
C SER A 58 -4.85 14.71 6.47
N TYR A 59 -4.63 14.81 5.17
CA TYR A 59 -5.67 14.61 4.16
C TYR A 59 -5.07 14.07 2.85
N LEU A 60 -5.90 13.36 2.08
CA LEU A 60 -5.62 13.03 0.69
C LEU A 60 -6.28 14.05 -0.25
N LEU A 61 -5.65 14.36 -1.38
CA LEU A 61 -6.18 15.29 -2.38
C LEU A 61 -5.76 14.90 -3.80
N GLN A 62 -6.71 14.89 -4.73
CA GLN A 62 -6.48 14.75 -6.18
C GLN A 62 -6.70 16.12 -6.86
N PRO A 63 -5.69 17.00 -6.95
CA PRO A 63 -5.89 18.39 -7.39
C PRO A 63 -5.92 18.60 -8.90
N PHE A 64 -5.98 17.52 -9.68
CA PHE A 64 -5.70 17.55 -11.10
C PHE A 64 -6.80 18.24 -11.91
N SER A 65 -8.07 18.04 -11.57
CA SER A 65 -9.21 18.66 -12.28
C SER A 65 -9.15 20.19 -12.23
N ASN A 66 -8.69 20.76 -11.11
CA ASN A 66 -8.50 22.21 -10.95
C ASN A 66 -7.49 22.83 -11.91
N ILE A 67 -6.57 22.02 -12.44
CA ILE A 67 -5.51 22.47 -13.35
C ILE A 67 -5.67 21.86 -14.76
N GLY A 68 -6.85 21.33 -15.08
CA GLY A 68 -7.14 20.75 -16.40
C GLY A 68 -6.37 19.46 -16.68
N LEU A 69 -5.97 18.72 -15.64
CA LEU A 69 -5.29 17.44 -15.73
C LEU A 69 -6.15 16.32 -15.14
N ILE A 70 -5.68 15.08 -15.30
CA ILE A 70 -6.26 13.90 -14.68
C ILE A 70 -5.33 13.36 -13.58
N PRO A 71 -5.85 12.60 -12.60
CA PRO A 71 -5.01 11.85 -11.66
C PRO A 71 -3.97 10.95 -12.35
N ASP A 72 -2.73 11.02 -11.88
CA ASP A 72 -1.60 10.21 -12.35
C ASP A 72 -1.09 9.23 -11.28
N GLY A 73 0.06 8.60 -11.51
CA GLY A 73 0.67 7.65 -10.56
C GLY A 73 -0.15 6.37 -10.33
N GLY A 74 -1.01 6.00 -11.29
CA GLY A 74 -1.93 4.87 -11.14
C GLY A 74 -3.14 5.16 -10.25
N SER A 75 -3.38 6.42 -9.86
CA SER A 75 -4.46 6.80 -8.93
C SER A 75 -5.84 6.32 -9.36
N HIS A 76 -6.17 6.37 -10.66
CA HIS A 76 -7.43 5.83 -11.17
C HIS A 76 -7.62 4.35 -10.86
N TRP A 77 -6.59 3.55 -11.11
CA TRP A 77 -6.61 2.10 -10.86
C TRP A 77 -6.66 1.81 -9.36
N LEU A 78 -5.87 2.52 -8.56
CA LEU A 78 -5.81 2.37 -7.11
C LEU A 78 -7.17 2.69 -6.46
N LEU A 79 -7.74 3.85 -6.78
CA LEU A 79 -9.05 4.27 -6.25
C LEU A 79 -10.16 3.31 -6.69
N TYR A 80 -10.18 2.88 -7.95
CA TYR A 80 -11.19 1.95 -8.46
C TYR A 80 -11.14 0.61 -7.72
N ASN A 81 -9.96 0.03 -7.54
CA ASN A 81 -9.82 -1.26 -6.87
C ASN A 81 -10.12 -1.19 -5.36
N MET A 82 -9.90 -0.03 -4.73
CA MET A 82 -10.21 0.14 -3.29
C MET A 82 -11.68 0.50 -3.02
N LEU A 83 -12.30 1.33 -3.86
CA LEU A 83 -13.57 1.99 -3.53
C LEU A 83 -14.71 1.71 -4.53
N GLY A 84 -14.40 1.07 -5.66
CA GLY A 84 -15.31 0.94 -6.79
C GLY A 84 -15.54 2.27 -7.53
N TYR A 85 -16.26 2.18 -8.66
CA TYR A 85 -16.36 3.27 -9.63
C TYR A 85 -16.87 4.60 -9.06
N LYS A 86 -18.01 4.60 -8.36
CA LYS A 86 -18.69 5.85 -7.97
C LYS A 86 -17.83 6.73 -7.06
N LYS A 87 -17.28 6.15 -6.00
CA LYS A 87 -16.46 6.89 -5.03
C LYS A 87 -15.09 7.23 -5.62
N ALA A 88 -14.50 6.34 -6.43
CA ALA A 88 -13.26 6.61 -7.14
C ALA A 88 -13.40 7.81 -8.10
N TYR A 89 -14.48 7.85 -8.89
CA TYR A 89 -14.74 8.93 -9.83
C TYR A 89 -15.00 10.26 -9.10
N GLN A 90 -15.79 10.24 -8.03
CA GLN A 90 -16.02 11.40 -7.16
C GLN A 90 -14.68 12.02 -6.70
N ILE A 91 -13.82 11.20 -6.09
CA ILE A 91 -12.52 11.62 -5.58
C ILE A 91 -11.62 12.17 -6.70
N ALA A 92 -11.68 11.57 -7.89
CA ALA A 92 -10.84 11.96 -9.02
C ALA A 92 -11.20 13.33 -9.62
N ILE A 93 -12.47 13.77 -9.51
CA ILE A 93 -12.96 14.97 -10.22
C ILE A 93 -13.26 16.16 -9.32
N GLU A 94 -13.67 15.94 -8.06
CA GLU A 94 -14.17 17.03 -7.20
C GLU A 94 -13.07 17.89 -6.59
N ASN A 95 -11.81 17.42 -6.59
CA ASN A 95 -10.68 18.13 -5.98
C ASN A 95 -10.96 18.51 -4.49
N GLU A 96 -11.63 17.61 -3.77
CA GLU A 96 -11.89 17.80 -2.34
C GLU A 96 -10.82 17.14 -1.47
N ARG A 97 -10.58 17.74 -0.31
CA ARG A 97 -9.71 17.15 0.72
C ARG A 97 -10.47 16.01 1.40
N ILE A 98 -9.92 14.81 1.32
CA ILE A 98 -10.42 13.66 2.08
C ILE A 98 -9.69 13.64 3.41
N SER A 99 -10.41 13.93 4.50
CA SER A 99 -9.81 13.94 5.84
C SER A 99 -9.21 12.58 6.20
N ALA A 100 -8.23 12.54 7.11
CA ALA A 100 -7.66 11.29 7.60
C ALA A 100 -8.73 10.33 8.16
N GLU A 101 -9.73 10.86 8.87
CA GLU A 101 -10.85 10.07 9.41
C GLU A 101 -11.72 9.48 8.29
N GLU A 102 -12.06 10.26 7.26
CA GLU A 102 -12.76 9.71 6.10
C GLU A 102 -11.91 8.67 5.38
N CYS A 103 -10.61 8.91 5.20
CA CYS A 103 -9.69 7.93 4.59
C CYS A 103 -9.73 6.59 5.34
N LEU A 104 -9.78 6.63 6.68
CA LEU A 104 -9.93 5.42 7.50
C LEU A 104 -11.28 4.75 7.25
N ASN A 105 -12.38 5.52 7.26
CA ASN A 105 -13.73 5.00 7.12
C ASN A 105 -13.98 4.35 5.76
N ILE A 106 -13.39 4.88 4.69
CA ILE A 106 -13.56 4.36 3.33
C ILE A 106 -12.46 3.38 2.92
N GLY A 107 -11.47 3.09 3.78
CA GLY A 107 -10.44 2.08 3.51
C GLY A 107 -9.22 2.56 2.72
N LEU A 108 -9.02 3.87 2.56
CA LEU A 108 -7.78 4.46 2.02
C LEU A 108 -6.65 4.55 3.07
N ALA A 109 -6.99 4.48 4.35
CA ALA A 109 -6.05 4.40 5.47
C ALA A 109 -6.41 3.24 6.40
N ASN A 110 -5.41 2.67 7.07
CA ASN A 110 -5.62 1.60 8.04
C ASN A 110 -5.60 2.12 9.49
N LYS A 111 -4.93 3.26 9.73
CA LYS A 111 -4.80 3.87 11.05
C LYS A 111 -4.80 5.39 10.95
N VAL A 112 -5.42 6.03 11.93
CA VAL A 112 -5.34 7.47 12.17
C VAL A 112 -4.90 7.69 13.61
N VAL A 113 -3.91 8.56 13.82
CA VAL A 113 -3.32 8.82 15.13
C VAL A 113 -3.11 10.31 15.36
N GLU A 114 -2.85 10.72 16.60
CA GLU A 114 -2.44 12.09 16.90
C GLU A 114 -1.14 12.44 16.17
N ASP A 115 -1.01 13.70 15.74
CA ASP A 115 0.11 14.16 14.92
C ASP A 115 1.48 13.96 15.57
N GLN A 116 1.54 14.19 16.88
CA GLN A 116 2.72 13.98 17.73
C GLN A 116 3.10 12.50 17.89
N SER A 117 2.12 11.59 17.75
CA SER A 117 2.34 10.15 17.92
C SER A 117 2.57 9.41 16.61
N LEU A 118 2.47 10.10 15.46
CA LEU A 118 2.53 9.47 14.14
C LEU A 118 3.78 8.60 13.97
N GLU A 119 4.96 9.17 14.22
CA GLU A 119 6.23 8.46 13.99
C GLU A 119 6.39 7.25 14.92
N GLU A 120 6.15 7.45 16.22
CA GLU A 120 6.18 6.37 17.21
C GLU A 120 5.24 5.22 16.83
N LYS A 121 3.98 5.54 16.47
CA LYS A 121 2.97 4.53 16.12
C LYS A 121 3.25 3.85 14.79
N THR A 122 3.84 4.55 13.82
CA THR A 122 4.33 3.96 12.58
C THR A 122 5.41 2.92 12.87
N ILE A 123 6.43 3.28 13.67
CA ILE A 123 7.54 2.37 14.00
C ILE A 123 7.05 1.19 14.84
N GLU A 124 6.20 1.42 15.85
CA GLU A 124 5.58 0.36 16.65
C GLU A 124 4.85 -0.64 15.74
N TRP A 125 4.08 -0.14 14.78
CA TRP A 125 3.34 -0.99 13.85
C TRP A 125 4.27 -1.77 12.91
N ALA A 126 5.29 -1.12 12.36
CA ALA A 126 6.32 -1.78 11.55
C ALA A 126 7.05 -2.88 12.33
N GLN A 127 7.44 -2.62 13.57
CA GLN A 127 8.08 -3.60 14.46
C GLN A 127 7.16 -4.77 14.81
N LYS A 128 5.86 -4.53 14.94
CA LYS A 128 4.88 -5.60 15.16
C LYS A 128 4.77 -6.50 13.92
N ILE A 129 4.73 -5.90 12.72
CA ILE A 129 4.68 -6.64 11.45
C ILE A 129 5.99 -7.41 11.21
N SER A 130 7.14 -6.82 11.53
CA SER A 130 8.45 -7.46 11.32
C SER A 130 8.69 -8.70 12.17
N LYS A 131 7.82 -8.98 13.16
CA LYS A 131 7.83 -10.21 13.96
C LYS A 131 7.09 -11.37 13.27
N GLN A 132 6.42 -11.13 12.15
CA GLN A 132 5.79 -12.18 11.35
C GLN A 132 6.80 -12.84 10.43
N SER A 133 6.49 -14.05 9.95
CA SER A 133 7.33 -14.79 9.01
C SER A 133 7.50 -13.99 7.71
N PHE A 134 8.75 -13.71 7.34
CA PHE A 134 9.08 -12.90 6.16
C PHE A 134 8.53 -13.55 4.87
N GLN A 135 8.71 -14.86 4.70
CA GLN A 135 8.18 -15.60 3.55
C GLN A 135 6.65 -15.48 3.45
N SER A 136 5.95 -15.49 4.59
CA SER A 136 4.49 -15.36 4.60
C SER A 136 4.07 -13.96 4.15
N LEU A 137 4.67 -12.91 4.72
CA LEU A 137 4.40 -11.53 4.33
C LEU A 137 4.68 -11.27 2.84
N MET A 138 5.84 -11.73 2.36
CA MET A 138 6.28 -11.55 0.98
C MET A 138 5.32 -12.22 -0.01
N TYR A 139 4.98 -13.50 0.22
CA TYR A 139 4.10 -14.23 -0.69
C TYR A 139 2.65 -13.75 -0.63
N SER A 140 2.15 -13.38 0.55
CA SER A 140 0.82 -12.76 0.68
C SER A 140 0.75 -11.45 -0.10
N LYS A 141 1.75 -10.57 0.03
CA LYS A 141 1.81 -9.33 -0.75
C LYS A 141 1.82 -9.63 -2.25
N LYS A 142 2.67 -10.57 -2.70
CA LYS A 142 2.77 -10.93 -4.11
C LYS A 142 1.44 -11.40 -4.69
N ILE A 143 0.77 -12.35 -4.03
CA ILE A 143 -0.54 -12.84 -4.47
C ILE A 143 -1.55 -11.68 -4.52
N MET A 144 -1.63 -10.88 -3.46
CA MET A 144 -2.59 -9.76 -3.37
C MET A 144 -2.37 -8.68 -4.43
N ARG A 145 -1.14 -8.49 -4.92
CA ARG A 145 -0.87 -7.55 -6.02
C ARG A 145 -1.22 -8.12 -7.39
N ASP A 146 -1.20 -9.44 -7.54
CA ASP A 146 -1.48 -10.12 -8.81
C ASP A 146 -3.00 -10.34 -9.03
N VAL A 147 -3.84 -10.28 -7.99
CA VAL A 147 -5.26 -10.69 -8.07
C VAL A 147 -6.10 -9.88 -9.07
N SER A 148 -5.75 -8.62 -9.32
CA SER A 148 -6.51 -7.75 -10.23
C SER A 148 -6.56 -8.28 -11.67
N ASP A 149 -5.54 -9.03 -12.07
CA ASP A 149 -5.37 -9.56 -13.42
C ASP A 149 -5.55 -11.10 -13.46
N LYS A 150 -6.16 -11.67 -12.42
CA LYS A 150 -6.31 -13.12 -12.24
C LYS A 150 -7.74 -13.51 -11.86
N SER A 151 -8.17 -14.65 -12.39
CA SER A 151 -9.38 -15.31 -11.92
C SER A 151 -9.19 -15.92 -10.54
N PHE A 152 -10.30 -16.17 -9.84
CA PHE A 152 -10.29 -16.87 -8.56
C PHE A 152 -9.54 -18.22 -8.63
N LEU A 153 -9.74 -19.00 -9.70
CA LEU A 153 -9.10 -20.31 -9.86
C LEU A 153 -7.58 -20.19 -10.06
N GLU A 154 -7.11 -19.17 -10.80
CA GLU A 154 -5.68 -18.92 -10.97
C GLU A 154 -5.03 -18.53 -9.64
N THR A 155 -5.66 -17.62 -8.90
CA THR A 155 -5.20 -17.19 -7.56
C THR A 155 -5.15 -18.39 -6.60
N PHE A 156 -6.21 -19.21 -6.54
CA PHE A 156 -6.27 -20.39 -5.69
C PHE A 156 -5.17 -21.42 -6.03
N LYS A 157 -4.92 -21.67 -7.31
CA LYS A 157 -3.82 -22.55 -7.74
C LYS A 157 -2.47 -22.00 -7.30
N LYS A 158 -2.29 -20.67 -7.37
CA LYS A 158 -1.04 -20.03 -6.95
C LYS A 158 -0.83 -20.10 -5.45
N GLU A 159 -1.89 -19.91 -4.67
CA GLU A 159 -1.90 -20.12 -3.22
C GLU A 159 -1.50 -21.56 -2.87
N ALA A 160 -2.08 -22.57 -3.53
CA ALA A 160 -1.76 -23.98 -3.30
C ALA A 160 -0.29 -24.31 -3.58
N GLU A 161 0.27 -23.81 -4.68
CA GLU A 161 1.70 -23.95 -5.03
C GLU A 161 2.61 -23.36 -3.95
N ILE A 162 2.30 -22.13 -3.50
CA ILE A 162 3.07 -21.43 -2.47
C ILE A 162 2.92 -22.15 -1.13
N GLN A 163 1.71 -22.55 -0.73
CA GLN A 163 1.49 -23.29 0.51
C GLN A 163 2.26 -24.60 0.57
N LYS A 164 2.32 -25.34 -0.55
CA LYS A 164 3.17 -26.53 -0.67
C LYS A 164 4.65 -26.20 -0.44
N LYS A 165 5.13 -25.07 -0.98
CA LYS A 165 6.51 -24.60 -0.79
C LYS A 165 6.81 -24.20 0.65
N LEU A 166 5.86 -23.55 1.34
CA LEU A 166 6.06 -23.04 2.70
C LEU A 166 5.86 -24.12 3.77
N SER A 167 5.01 -25.11 3.52
CA SER A 167 4.76 -26.21 4.47
C SER A 167 6.04 -27.01 4.72
N GLY A 168 6.38 -27.19 5.99
CA GLY A 168 7.62 -27.87 6.40
C GLY A 168 8.90 -27.02 6.31
N SER A 169 8.81 -25.76 5.87
CA SER A 169 9.93 -24.81 5.96
C SER A 169 10.35 -24.54 7.41
N PRO A 170 11.59 -24.06 7.67
CA PRO A 170 12.03 -23.74 9.03
C PRO A 170 11.10 -22.79 9.78
N ASP A 171 10.61 -21.75 9.09
CA ASP A 171 9.65 -20.79 9.64
C ASP A 171 8.29 -21.45 9.95
N ASN A 172 7.81 -22.36 9.09
CA ASN A 172 6.56 -23.06 9.36
C ASN A 172 6.67 -23.98 10.58
N LEU A 173 7.76 -24.77 10.67
CA LEU A 173 8.00 -25.66 11.81
C LEU A 173 8.14 -24.87 13.12
N GLU A 174 8.86 -23.75 13.10
CA GLU A 174 8.98 -22.87 14.26
C GLU A 174 7.64 -22.22 14.64
N GLY A 175 6.85 -21.78 13.65
CA GLY A 175 5.52 -21.22 13.90
C GLY A 175 4.59 -22.23 14.56
N VAL A 176 4.55 -23.47 14.06
CA VAL A 176 3.76 -24.57 14.65
C VAL A 176 4.23 -24.87 16.07
N LYS A 177 5.54 -25.00 16.28
CA LYS A 177 6.11 -25.27 17.60
C LYS A 177 5.79 -24.15 18.60
N ALA A 178 6.01 -22.90 18.23
CA ALA A 178 5.75 -21.75 19.08
C ALA A 178 4.27 -21.62 19.46
N PHE A 179 3.36 -21.94 18.53
CA PHE A 179 1.92 -21.94 18.76
C PHE A 179 1.52 -22.98 19.82
N ILE A 180 2.01 -24.23 19.68
CA ILE A 180 1.77 -25.31 20.66
C ILE A 180 2.33 -24.95 22.04
N GLU A 181 3.53 -24.35 22.06
CA GLU A 181 4.23 -23.94 23.29
C GLU A 181 3.72 -22.60 23.88
N LYS A 182 2.73 -21.95 23.25
CA LYS A 182 2.19 -20.63 23.65
C LYS A 182 3.25 -19.55 23.87
N ARG A 183 4.26 -19.51 23.01
CA ARG A 183 5.33 -18.51 23.02
C ARG A 183 5.39 -17.73 21.71
N ASN A 184 6.16 -16.65 21.69
CA ASN A 184 6.45 -15.93 20.45
C ASN A 184 7.36 -16.77 19.54
N PRO A 185 7.06 -16.86 18.23
CA PRO A 185 7.93 -17.52 17.26
C PRO A 185 9.20 -16.71 17.00
N LYS A 186 10.28 -17.41 16.64
CA LYS A 186 11.56 -16.84 16.22
C LYS A 186 11.80 -17.17 14.74
N PHE A 187 11.10 -16.45 13.86
CA PHE A 187 11.29 -16.56 12.41
C PHE A 187 12.67 -16.03 11.97
N LYS A 188 13.16 -16.53 10.84
CA LYS A 188 14.46 -16.15 10.27
C LYS A 188 14.33 -15.22 9.07
#